data_AF-A0A2E0X8Y7-F1
#
_entry.id   AF-A0A2E0X8Y7-F1
#
_cell.length_a   1.000
_cell.length_b   1.000
_cell.length_c   1.000
_cell.angle_alpha   90.00
_cell.angle_beta   90.00
_cell.angle_gamma   90.00
#
_symmetry.space_group_name_H-M   'P 1'
#
loop_
_entity.id
_entity.type
_entity.pdbx_description
1 polymer ?
#
loop_
_entity_poly.entity_id
_entity_poly.type
_entity_poly.pdbx_seq_one_letter_code
_entity_poly.pdbx_strand_id
1 'polypeptide(L)'
;MNLPRSGLFRLALNLLRLAQLGLLVGGGVALGALVLAWPVPLVRLVFQATHGICGVDRGSEGAADDRLGAACRSRAATRLEQARGGGIRRVGRSGRHLAAAASNDVLTMLFWWAARVRQNRLAHLPGTCGKSTRDILMACFRLHRGRSVVALALVAGILAGKARSQEAAINPDEGRPHIMWEDADKVVGQLAFVYGKVINTRELGRISFVNFDTQRPADFAGVIFQEKRDQFPKSLDDAYLGKAVRLRGIVSTFQGKAQMVLTDPAQIEVLDELPKLEPLVPKPHGGQEGELVIATYNTLNLFDNIDDPYHSDEGTRTKPRKELQMLAQTIKAVNADVLALEEVENRGYLQRFVEVFLPDMGYEEVVLYEGNDTRGIDVCLLSRVPVGPVTSYRHVTFPGPQGEPRRFNRDILAVTVEPEGAEPIELWVVHLKSNSGGREQAEPIRLAEARELRRMLDAELAAEPDDQIVVLGDFNDVWGSPTLETIVGSGPMALWSAADELAPDFPDTYNTGEHHSMIDFLLCSPALAKRYVPGSIRILPGSPAESGSDHNPVSATFKLEP
;
A
#
# COMPACT_ATOMS: atom_id res chain seq x y z
N MET A 1 -51.52 2.12 33.58
CA MET A 1 -50.98 3.15 34.48
C MET A 1 -50.19 4.15 33.65
N ASN A 2 -50.64 5.40 33.61
CA ASN A 2 -49.98 6.49 32.90
C ASN A 2 -48.80 7.01 33.74
N LEU A 3 -47.58 6.95 33.20
CA LEU A 3 -46.44 7.68 33.75
C LEU A 3 -46.44 9.11 33.15
N PRO A 4 -46.23 10.17 33.97
CA PRO A 4 -46.31 11.54 33.51
C PRO A 4 -45.08 11.93 32.66
N ARG A 5 -45.30 12.81 31.68
CA ARG A 5 -44.33 13.28 30.67
C ARG A 5 -43.05 13.94 31.25
N SER A 6 -43.01 14.23 32.55
CA SER A 6 -41.84 14.83 33.22
C SER A 6 -40.71 13.83 33.52
N GLY A 7 -40.98 12.53 33.60
CA GLY A 7 -39.98 11.49 33.88
C GLY A 7 -39.06 11.19 32.69
N LEU A 8 -39.61 11.16 31.48
CA LEU A 8 -38.87 10.90 30.23
C LEU A 8 -37.89 12.02 29.86
N PHE A 9 -38.23 13.27 30.18
CA PHE A 9 -37.37 14.42 29.90
C PHE A 9 -36.15 14.45 30.83
N ARG A 10 -36.33 14.10 32.12
CA ARG A 10 -35.21 13.98 33.07
C ARG A 10 -34.28 12.81 32.75
N LEU A 11 -34.82 11.70 32.26
CA LEU A 11 -34.02 10.55 31.83
C LEU A 11 -33.16 10.89 30.59
N ALA A 12 -33.73 11.59 29.61
CA ALA A 12 -33.01 12.04 28.42
C ALA A 12 -31.92 13.07 28.75
N LEU A 13 -32.17 14.00 29.68
CA LEU A 13 -31.19 15.01 30.10
C LEU A 13 -30.01 14.40 30.88
N ASN A 14 -30.27 13.37 31.69
CA ASN A 14 -29.23 12.65 32.44
C ASN A 14 -28.37 11.77 31.52
N LEU A 15 -28.96 11.15 30.49
CA LEU A 15 -28.23 10.40 29.46
C LEU A 15 -27.35 11.31 28.59
N LEU A 16 -27.82 12.53 28.28
CA LEU A 16 -27.02 13.54 27.56
C LEU A 16 -25.82 14.02 28.38
N ARG A 17 -25.99 14.20 29.70
CA ARG A 17 -24.89 14.58 30.62
C ARG A 17 -23.86 13.45 30.80
N LEU A 18 -24.29 12.19 30.83
CA LEU A 18 -23.39 11.03 30.87
C LEU A 18 -22.61 10.86 29.56
N ALA A 19 -23.24 11.11 28.41
CA ALA A 19 -22.58 11.11 27.11
C ALA A 19 -21.55 12.25 26.98
N GLN A 20 -21.84 13.44 27.54
CA GLN A 20 -20.88 14.55 27.58
C GLN A 20 -19.70 14.31 28.54
N LEU A 21 -19.92 13.59 29.66
CA LEU A 21 -18.81 13.22 30.55
C LEU A 21 -17.91 12.12 29.96
N GLY A 22 -18.46 11.17 29.20
CA GLY A 22 -17.68 10.13 28.51
C GLY A 22 -16.83 10.67 27.33
N LEU A 23 -17.12 11.88 26.85
CA LEU A 23 -16.36 12.56 25.80
C LEU A 23 -15.13 13.33 26.31
N LEU A 24 -14.98 13.49 27.64
CA LEU A 24 -13.87 14.22 28.27
C LEU A 24 -12.76 13.32 28.83
N VAL A 25 -13.00 12.01 28.96
CA VAL A 25 -12.00 11.05 29.45
C VAL A 25 -11.82 10.00 28.37
N GLY A 26 -10.80 10.19 27.52
CA GLY A 26 -10.42 9.20 26.51
C GLY A 26 -10.09 7.86 27.19
N GLY A 27 -10.78 6.80 26.78
CA GLY A 27 -10.52 5.45 27.27
C GLY A 27 -11.67 4.49 26.99
N GLY A 28 -11.46 3.58 26.04
CA GLY A 28 -12.39 2.51 25.74
C GLY A 28 -12.37 1.40 26.78
N VAL A 29 -13.02 1.58 27.93
CA VAL A 29 -13.43 0.49 28.85
C VAL A 29 -14.63 0.95 29.67
N ALA A 30 -15.85 0.95 29.10
CA ALA A 30 -17.09 1.10 29.89
C ALA A 30 -18.37 0.72 29.12
N LEU A 31 -18.35 -0.38 28.36
CA LEU A 31 -19.58 -0.94 27.74
C LEU A 31 -19.87 -2.39 28.19
N GLY A 32 -19.25 -2.81 29.30
CA GLY A 32 -19.48 -4.13 29.92
C GLY A 32 -20.34 -4.11 31.21
N ALA A 33 -20.69 -2.94 31.76
CA ALA A 33 -21.29 -2.84 33.10
C ALA A 33 -22.71 -2.26 33.14
N LEU A 34 -23.51 -2.45 32.09
CA LEU A 34 -24.92 -2.03 32.04
C LEU A 34 -25.84 -3.10 31.42
N VAL A 35 -25.55 -4.37 31.69
CA VAL A 35 -26.37 -5.53 31.23
C VAL A 35 -27.19 -6.17 32.37
N LEU A 36 -27.08 -5.73 33.62
CA LEU A 36 -27.72 -6.41 34.77
C LEU A 36 -28.97 -5.75 35.35
N ALA A 37 -29.81 -5.13 34.52
CA ALA A 37 -31.15 -4.71 34.93
C ALA A 37 -32.17 -4.78 33.78
N TRP A 38 -32.47 -5.99 33.30
CA TRP A 38 -33.68 -6.24 32.51
C TRP A 38 -34.44 -7.48 33.04
N PRO A 39 -35.79 -7.44 33.11
CA PRO A 39 -36.58 -8.61 33.48
C PRO A 39 -36.51 -9.72 32.42
N VAL A 40 -36.74 -10.96 32.89
CA VAL A 40 -36.48 -12.25 32.23
C VAL A 40 -37.61 -12.74 31.28
N PRO A 41 -37.95 -12.03 30.18
CA PRO A 41 -38.50 -12.77 29.03
C PRO A 41 -37.87 -12.46 27.67
N LEU A 42 -36.81 -11.64 27.57
CA LEU A 42 -36.17 -11.38 26.26
C LEU A 42 -35.02 -12.35 25.88
N VAL A 43 -34.55 -13.17 26.82
CA VAL A 43 -33.45 -14.14 26.57
C VAL A 43 -33.94 -15.45 25.94
N ARG A 44 -35.25 -15.75 25.99
CA ARG A 44 -35.83 -16.94 25.34
C ARG A 44 -36.22 -16.75 23.86
N LEU A 45 -36.30 -15.53 23.36
CA LEU A 45 -36.67 -15.29 21.95
C LEU A 45 -35.47 -15.32 20.99
N VAL A 46 -34.26 -15.09 21.50
CA VAL A 46 -33.02 -15.16 20.70
C VAL A 46 -32.47 -16.58 20.62
N PHE A 47 -32.77 -17.44 21.61
CA PHE A 47 -32.34 -18.84 21.62
C PHE A 47 -33.21 -19.81 20.80
N GLN A 48 -34.37 -19.37 20.28
CA GLN A 48 -35.22 -20.19 19.39
C GLN A 48 -35.09 -19.87 17.90
N ALA A 49 -34.32 -18.84 17.53
CA ALA A 49 -34.11 -18.47 16.11
C ALA A 49 -32.85 -19.10 15.48
N THR A 50 -32.02 -19.82 16.25
CA THR A 50 -30.76 -20.42 15.77
C THR A 50 -30.75 -21.95 15.73
N HIS A 51 -31.84 -22.64 16.11
CA HIS A 51 -31.95 -24.11 16.01
C HIS A 51 -33.23 -24.53 15.27
N GLY A 52 -33.35 -24.11 14.01
CA GLY A 52 -34.51 -24.41 13.18
C GLY A 52 -34.19 -24.59 11.70
N ILE A 53 -32.97 -24.99 11.33
CA ILE A 53 -32.63 -25.42 9.97
C ILE A 53 -31.58 -26.55 10.05
N CYS A 54 -32.04 -27.76 10.40
CA CYS A 54 -31.52 -29.07 9.98
C CYS A 54 -32.16 -30.15 10.86
N GLY A 55 -33.14 -30.85 10.30
CA GLY A 55 -33.81 -31.99 10.91
C GLY A 55 -34.71 -32.62 9.86
N VAL A 56 -34.11 -33.42 8.99
CA VAL A 56 -34.83 -34.31 8.08
C VAL A 56 -35.51 -35.36 8.95
N ASP A 57 -36.83 -35.43 8.91
CA ASP A 57 -37.54 -36.65 9.32
C ASP A 57 -38.56 -37.06 8.27
N ARG A 58 -38.59 -38.37 8.05
CA ARG A 58 -39.17 -39.11 6.93
C ARG A 58 -40.71 -39.13 7.00
N GLY A 59 -41.37 -39.20 5.84
CA GLY A 59 -42.68 -39.86 5.75
C GLY A 59 -43.68 -39.31 4.73
N SER A 60 -43.97 -40.14 3.72
CA SER A 60 -45.27 -40.36 3.05
C SER A 60 -45.99 -39.23 2.29
N GLU A 61 -46.07 -39.45 0.97
CA GLU A 61 -47.27 -39.45 0.10
C GLU A 61 -48.31 -38.30 0.15
N GLY A 62 -48.65 -37.75 -1.04
CA GLY A 62 -49.98 -37.16 -1.26
C GLY A 62 -50.07 -35.97 -2.21
N ALA A 63 -50.30 -36.27 -3.49
CA ALA A 63 -51.04 -35.55 -4.55
C ALA A 63 -51.57 -34.09 -4.39
N ALA A 64 -51.33 -33.34 -5.48
CA ALA A 64 -52.29 -32.57 -6.29
C ALA A 64 -52.65 -31.08 -5.99
N ASP A 65 -52.39 -30.29 -7.04
CA ASP A 65 -53.22 -29.27 -7.72
C ASP A 65 -53.23 -27.77 -7.29
N ASP A 66 -52.56 -26.98 -8.14
CA ASP A 66 -53.11 -25.87 -8.94
C ASP A 66 -53.75 -24.64 -8.26
N ARG A 67 -53.04 -23.49 -8.34
CA ARG A 67 -53.28 -22.44 -9.36
C ARG A 67 -52.42 -21.18 -9.13
N LEU A 68 -52.11 -20.52 -10.24
CA LEU A 68 -51.66 -19.11 -10.39
C LEU A 68 -50.16 -18.81 -10.27
N GLY A 69 -49.37 -19.45 -11.14
CA GLY A 69 -48.06 -18.96 -11.57
C GLY A 69 -48.11 -18.39 -12.99
N ALA A 70 -48.60 -17.16 -13.18
CA ALA A 70 -48.46 -16.43 -14.45
C ALA A 70 -48.69 -14.91 -14.28
N ALA A 71 -47.63 -14.17 -13.92
CA ALA A 71 -47.39 -12.78 -14.33
C ALA A 71 -46.20 -12.18 -13.53
N CYS A 72 -44.97 -12.31 -14.03
CA CYS A 72 -43.84 -11.36 -13.88
C CYS A 72 -42.52 -11.99 -14.35
N ARG A 73 -42.50 -12.50 -15.57
CA ARG A 73 -41.27 -12.59 -16.37
C ARG A 73 -41.33 -11.51 -17.45
N SER A 74 -40.88 -10.30 -17.13
CA SER A 74 -40.34 -9.36 -18.12
C SER A 74 -39.81 -8.07 -17.46
N ARG A 75 -38.48 -7.99 -17.29
CA ARG A 75 -37.62 -6.81 -17.51
C ARG A 75 -36.22 -7.06 -16.93
N ALA A 76 -35.48 -7.93 -17.61
CA ALA A 76 -34.02 -8.00 -17.54
C ALA A 76 -33.51 -8.74 -18.78
N ALA A 77 -33.87 -8.23 -19.97
CA ALA A 77 -33.30 -8.68 -21.24
C ALA A 77 -33.58 -7.64 -22.35
N THR A 78 -32.90 -6.49 -22.30
CA THR A 78 -32.63 -5.68 -23.51
C THR A 78 -31.48 -4.70 -23.26
N ARG A 79 -30.25 -5.18 -23.48
CA ARG A 79 -29.09 -4.46 -24.05
C ARG A 79 -27.86 -5.36 -23.93
N LEU A 80 -27.77 -6.33 -24.85
CA LEU A 80 -26.54 -6.97 -25.31
C LEU A 80 -26.96 -7.89 -26.47
N GLU A 81 -27.25 -7.27 -27.61
CA GLU A 81 -27.15 -7.91 -28.92
C GLU A 81 -25.82 -7.44 -29.52
N GLN A 82 -24.81 -8.31 -29.47
CA GLN A 82 -23.95 -8.66 -30.60
C GLN A 82 -22.87 -9.61 -30.10
N ALA A 83 -23.13 -10.91 -30.26
CA ALA A 83 -22.18 -12.02 -30.45
C ALA A 83 -22.83 -13.30 -29.92
N ARG A 84 -23.55 -14.02 -30.80
CA ARG A 84 -23.90 -15.43 -30.58
C ARG A 84 -22.93 -16.28 -31.39
N GLY A 85 -22.34 -17.28 -30.74
CA GLY A 85 -21.58 -18.34 -31.39
C GLY A 85 -21.24 -19.49 -30.46
N GLY A 86 -22.22 -20.35 -30.16
CA GLY A 86 -22.01 -21.79 -29.97
C GLY A 86 -21.74 -22.35 -28.56
N GLY A 87 -22.44 -23.44 -28.24
CA GLY A 87 -21.82 -24.58 -27.56
C GLY A 87 -22.26 -24.91 -26.13
N ILE A 88 -23.11 -25.92 -25.99
CA ILE A 88 -23.55 -26.57 -24.74
C ILE A 88 -22.42 -27.39 -24.11
N ARG A 89 -22.25 -27.37 -22.76
CA ARG A 89 -22.06 -28.58 -21.91
C ARG A 89 -22.21 -28.31 -20.41
N ARG A 90 -22.85 -29.25 -19.73
CA ARG A 90 -23.10 -29.34 -18.27
C ARG A 90 -21.83 -29.67 -17.48
N VAL A 91 -21.65 -29.02 -16.32
CA VAL A 91 -20.99 -29.50 -15.09
C VAL A 91 -21.72 -28.77 -13.94
N GLY A 92 -22.29 -29.38 -12.90
CA GLY A 92 -21.68 -30.25 -11.90
C GLY A 92 -21.51 -29.43 -10.61
N ARG A 93 -22.29 -29.75 -9.56
CA ARG A 93 -22.29 -29.08 -8.26
C ARG A 93 -20.92 -29.12 -7.58
N SER A 94 -20.44 -27.98 -7.10
CA SER A 94 -19.78 -27.88 -5.78
C SER A 94 -19.98 -26.47 -5.22
N GLY A 95 -20.40 -26.41 -3.96
CA GLY A 95 -20.66 -25.17 -3.24
C GLY A 95 -19.47 -24.77 -2.40
N ARG A 96 -19.22 -23.46 -2.33
CA ARG A 96 -18.62 -22.69 -1.23
C ARG A 96 -18.44 -21.24 -1.69
N HIS A 97 -19.53 -20.47 -1.68
CA HIS A 97 -19.48 -19.01 -1.66
C HIS A 97 -20.80 -18.51 -1.05
N LEU A 98 -20.81 -18.33 0.27
CA LEU A 98 -21.80 -17.53 1.00
C LEU A 98 -21.18 -17.17 2.36
N ALA A 99 -20.09 -16.42 2.31
CA ALA A 99 -19.49 -15.75 3.46
C ALA A 99 -18.95 -14.38 3.02
N ALA A 100 -19.79 -13.59 2.35
CA ALA A 100 -19.52 -12.19 2.04
C ALA A 100 -20.80 -11.35 1.87
N ALA A 101 -21.93 -11.81 2.43
CA ALA A 101 -23.23 -11.13 2.29
C ALA A 101 -23.89 -10.76 3.65
N ALA A 102 -23.17 -10.87 4.78
CA ALA A 102 -23.76 -10.67 6.11
C ALA A 102 -23.72 -9.23 6.64
N SER A 103 -23.12 -8.27 5.92
CA SER A 103 -23.01 -6.87 6.39
C SER A 103 -24.12 -5.93 5.86
N ASN A 104 -24.90 -6.37 4.87
CA ASN A 104 -26.07 -5.61 4.36
C ASN A 104 -27.40 -5.98 5.04
N ASP A 105 -27.42 -7.03 5.87
CA ASP A 105 -28.68 -7.55 6.43
C ASP A 105 -29.17 -6.79 7.68
N VAL A 106 -28.30 -6.12 8.44
CA VAL A 106 -28.76 -5.42 9.67
C VAL A 106 -29.60 -4.17 9.35
N LEU A 107 -29.20 -3.39 8.35
CA LEU A 107 -29.96 -2.22 7.88
C LEU A 107 -31.24 -2.63 7.16
N THR A 108 -31.19 -3.73 6.41
CA THR A 108 -32.36 -4.29 5.69
C THR A 108 -33.36 -4.92 6.66
N MET A 109 -32.89 -5.59 7.73
CA MET A 109 -33.72 -6.11 8.82
C MET A 109 -34.35 -4.98 9.65
N LEU A 110 -33.63 -3.88 9.92
CA LEU A 110 -34.20 -2.70 10.57
C LEU A 110 -35.27 -2.02 9.70
N PHE A 111 -35.08 -2.01 8.38
CA PHE A 111 -36.08 -1.55 7.40
C PHE A 111 -37.33 -2.43 7.40
N TRP A 112 -37.17 -3.75 7.42
CA TRP A 112 -38.29 -4.71 7.47
C TRP A 112 -39.02 -4.69 8.82
N TRP A 113 -38.30 -4.50 9.93
CA TRP A 113 -38.89 -4.34 11.26
C TRP A 113 -39.70 -3.04 11.36
N ALA A 114 -39.16 -1.92 10.86
CA ALA A 114 -39.88 -0.65 10.80
C ALA A 114 -41.12 -0.70 9.87
N ALA A 115 -41.03 -1.44 8.76
CA ALA A 115 -42.15 -1.64 7.83
C ALA A 115 -43.24 -2.59 8.37
N ARG A 116 -42.87 -3.59 9.20
CA ARG A 116 -43.81 -4.59 9.73
C ARG A 116 -44.57 -4.14 10.98
N VAL A 117 -44.13 -3.07 11.65
CA VAL A 117 -44.81 -2.49 12.82
C VAL A 117 -46.02 -1.60 12.45
N ARG A 118 -46.31 -1.36 11.17
CA ARG A 118 -47.58 -0.72 10.73
C ARG A 118 -48.14 -1.32 9.45
N GLN A 119 -48.71 -2.51 9.54
CA GLN A 119 -49.77 -2.91 8.59
C GLN A 119 -51.06 -2.14 8.89
N ASN A 120 -51.16 -0.94 8.32
CA ASN A 120 -52.36 -0.44 7.65
C ASN A 120 -52.10 1.00 7.18
N ARG A 121 -52.28 1.20 5.87
CA ARG A 121 -52.03 2.43 5.07
C ARG A 121 -50.58 2.62 4.64
N LEU A 122 -50.27 2.09 3.45
CA LEU A 122 -49.41 2.72 2.43
C LEU A 122 -49.55 1.88 1.13
N ALA A 123 -50.74 1.91 0.55
CA ALA A 123 -50.87 1.76 -0.89
C ALA A 123 -50.59 3.14 -1.51
N HIS A 124 -49.76 3.17 -2.56
CA HIS A 124 -49.40 4.32 -3.40
C HIS A 124 -48.23 5.20 -2.94
N LEU A 125 -47.01 4.85 -3.37
CA LEU A 125 -45.97 5.81 -3.77
C LEU A 125 -45.19 5.23 -4.97
N PRO A 126 -45.17 5.87 -6.15
CA PRO A 126 -44.35 5.43 -7.28
C PRO A 126 -42.95 6.08 -7.27
N GLY A 127 -41.93 5.31 -7.67
CA GLY A 127 -40.63 5.83 -8.15
C GLY A 127 -39.51 5.95 -7.11
N THR A 128 -38.70 4.89 -6.95
CA THR A 128 -37.48 4.88 -6.11
C THR A 128 -36.26 4.26 -6.82
N CYS A 129 -36.16 4.39 -8.15
CA CYS A 129 -34.93 4.05 -8.87
C CYS A 129 -34.18 5.34 -9.24
N GLY A 130 -32.90 5.46 -8.85
CA GLY A 130 -31.99 6.52 -9.33
C GLY A 130 -31.86 7.80 -8.48
N LYS A 131 -32.14 7.79 -7.18
CA LYS A 131 -31.96 8.98 -6.30
C LYS A 131 -30.69 8.89 -5.46
N SER A 132 -30.03 10.03 -5.23
CA SER A 132 -28.79 10.12 -4.45
C SER A 132 -29.02 9.90 -2.94
N THR A 133 -27.98 9.55 -2.19
CA THR A 133 -28.02 9.36 -0.73
C THR A 133 -28.64 10.57 -0.01
N ARG A 134 -28.42 11.78 -0.53
CA ARG A 134 -28.97 13.05 -0.03
C ARG A 134 -30.49 13.14 -0.19
N ASP A 135 -31.04 12.63 -1.29
CA ASP A 135 -32.48 12.68 -1.58
C ASP A 135 -33.27 11.72 -0.69
N ILE A 136 -32.67 10.58 -0.35
CA ILE A 136 -33.22 9.58 0.57
C ILE A 136 -33.26 10.14 2.00
N LEU A 137 -32.17 10.77 2.45
CA LEU A 137 -32.08 11.43 3.76
C LEU A 137 -33.11 12.56 3.91
N MET A 138 -33.31 13.38 2.87
CA MET A 138 -34.29 14.48 2.90
C MET A 138 -35.74 13.98 2.87
N ALA A 139 -36.04 12.85 2.22
CA ALA A 139 -37.36 12.23 2.26
C ALA A 139 -37.68 11.68 3.67
N CYS A 140 -36.72 11.07 4.34
CA CYS A 140 -36.85 10.61 5.73
C CYS A 140 -37.06 11.77 6.72
N PHE A 141 -36.40 12.91 6.50
CA PHE A 141 -36.55 14.10 7.35
C PHE A 141 -37.96 14.72 7.25
N ARG A 142 -38.57 14.69 6.06
CA ARG A 142 -39.94 15.19 5.84
C ARG A 142 -41.03 14.30 6.45
N LEU A 143 -40.78 13.00 6.59
CA LEU A 143 -41.77 12.03 7.08
C LEU A 143 -41.82 11.91 8.62
N HIS A 144 -40.80 12.36 9.36
CA HIS A 144 -40.74 12.21 10.81
C HIS A 144 -40.49 13.56 11.52
N ARG A 145 -41.58 14.31 11.74
CA ARG A 145 -41.57 15.46 12.66
C ARG A 145 -41.26 14.98 14.09
N GLY A 146 -40.01 15.12 14.50
CA GLY A 146 -39.62 15.27 15.91
C GLY A 146 -39.11 14.04 16.67
N ARG A 147 -38.87 12.87 16.05
CA ARG A 147 -38.33 11.70 16.78
C ARG A 147 -37.10 11.02 16.15
N SER A 148 -36.55 11.58 15.08
CA SER A 148 -35.41 10.96 14.35
C SER A 148 -34.04 11.56 14.64
N VAL A 149 -33.92 12.55 15.52
CA VAL A 149 -32.62 13.21 15.79
C VAL A 149 -31.60 12.24 16.40
N VAL A 150 -32.04 11.28 17.22
CA VAL A 150 -31.16 10.29 17.86
C VAL A 150 -30.73 9.19 16.87
N ALA A 151 -31.60 8.76 15.97
CA ALA A 151 -31.25 7.79 14.94
C ALA A 151 -30.34 8.38 13.86
N LEU A 152 -30.54 9.66 13.49
CA LEU A 152 -29.61 10.38 12.61
C LEU A 152 -28.26 10.60 13.28
N ALA A 153 -28.21 10.87 14.59
CA ALA A 153 -26.96 11.02 15.33
C ALA A 153 -26.20 9.69 15.50
N LEU A 154 -26.91 8.56 15.66
CA LEU A 154 -26.29 7.23 15.69
C LEU A 154 -25.78 6.80 14.31
N VAL A 155 -26.55 7.05 13.25
CA VAL A 155 -26.09 6.77 11.87
C VAL A 155 -24.97 7.74 11.48
N ALA A 156 -25.03 9.01 11.85
CA ALA A 156 -23.94 9.96 11.65
C ALA A 156 -22.71 9.63 12.52
N GLY A 157 -22.89 9.09 13.72
CA GLY A 157 -21.80 8.61 14.59
C GLY A 157 -21.16 7.32 14.07
N ILE A 158 -21.94 6.43 13.46
CA ILE A 158 -21.45 5.20 12.80
C ILE A 158 -20.78 5.53 11.46
N LEU A 159 -21.30 6.51 10.70
CA LEU A 159 -20.68 7.00 9.47
C LEU A 159 -19.43 7.86 9.75
N ALA A 160 -19.44 8.69 10.79
CA ALA A 160 -18.27 9.46 11.24
C ALA A 160 -17.22 8.55 11.91
N GLY A 161 -17.63 7.45 12.54
CA GLY A 161 -16.74 6.43 13.06
C GLY A 161 -16.07 5.58 11.97
N LYS A 162 -16.70 5.45 10.79
CA LYS A 162 -16.12 4.80 9.60
C LYS A 162 -15.29 5.75 8.72
N ALA A 163 -15.47 7.05 8.86
CA ALA A 163 -14.75 8.07 8.10
C ALA A 163 -13.77 8.87 8.98
N ARG A 164 -13.15 8.23 9.96
CA ARG A 164 -11.78 8.63 10.31
C ARG A 164 -10.90 8.06 9.22
N SER A 165 -10.65 8.84 8.16
CA SER A 165 -9.47 8.62 7.34
C SER A 165 -8.31 8.49 8.33
N GLN A 166 -7.66 7.32 8.39
CA GLN A 166 -6.42 7.23 9.14
C GLN A 166 -5.51 8.30 8.55
N GLU A 167 -5.04 9.20 9.40
CA GLU A 167 -4.14 10.28 8.97
C GLU A 167 -2.92 9.63 8.32
N ALA A 168 -2.53 10.12 7.14
CA ALA A 168 -1.41 9.55 6.41
C ALA A 168 -0.15 9.54 7.29
N ALA A 169 0.58 8.42 7.31
CA ALA A 169 1.79 8.31 8.12
C ALA A 169 2.89 9.30 7.67
N ILE A 170 2.87 9.65 6.39
CA ILE A 170 3.72 10.64 5.74
C ILE A 170 2.83 11.77 5.22
N ASN A 171 3.12 13.01 5.62
CA ASN A 171 2.41 14.15 5.06
C ASN A 171 2.85 14.39 3.59
N PRO A 172 1.95 14.76 2.65
CA PRO A 172 2.30 14.99 1.25
C PRO A 172 3.46 15.97 0.99
N ASP A 173 3.70 16.92 1.90
CA ASP A 173 4.74 17.96 1.80
C ASP A 173 6.01 17.63 2.57
N GLU A 174 5.99 16.61 3.41
CA GLU A 174 7.14 16.23 4.24
C GLU A 174 8.31 15.72 3.39
N GLY A 175 9.55 16.04 3.73
CA GLY A 175 10.73 15.53 3.01
C GLY A 175 10.83 15.94 1.53
N ARG A 176 9.99 16.87 1.06
CA ARG A 176 10.10 17.39 -0.32
C ARG A 176 11.35 18.24 -0.46
N PRO A 177 12.01 18.27 -1.64
CA PRO A 177 13.19 19.09 -1.84
C PRO A 177 12.90 20.57 -1.58
N HIS A 178 13.78 21.20 -0.80
CA HIS A 178 13.85 22.64 -0.62
C HIS A 178 15.10 23.15 -1.34
N ILE A 179 14.94 23.92 -2.41
CA ILE A 179 16.04 24.31 -3.30
C ILE A 179 15.94 25.78 -3.71
N MET A 180 17.08 26.41 -4.01
CA MET A 180 17.07 27.72 -4.65
C MET A 180 16.66 27.57 -6.12
N TRP A 181 16.10 28.63 -6.72
CA TRP A 181 15.63 28.62 -8.11
C TRP A 181 16.72 28.27 -9.13
N GLU A 182 17.98 28.57 -8.81
CA GLU A 182 19.16 28.23 -9.61
C GLU A 182 19.34 26.72 -9.77
N ASP A 183 18.83 25.92 -8.83
CA ASP A 183 18.95 24.47 -8.78
C ASP A 183 17.65 23.75 -9.20
N ALA A 184 16.67 24.47 -9.76
CA ALA A 184 15.35 23.92 -10.08
C ALA A 184 15.38 22.79 -11.12
N ASP A 185 16.35 22.80 -12.03
CA ASP A 185 16.57 21.74 -13.01
C ASP A 185 16.90 20.38 -12.39
N LYS A 186 17.52 20.37 -11.20
CA LYS A 186 17.90 19.14 -10.47
C LYS A 186 16.71 18.34 -9.93
N VAL A 187 15.53 18.95 -9.83
CA VAL A 187 14.32 18.32 -9.24
C VAL A 187 13.15 18.25 -10.23
N VAL A 188 13.44 18.31 -11.54
CA VAL A 188 12.41 18.15 -12.58
C VAL A 188 11.66 16.83 -12.39
N GLY A 189 10.33 16.90 -12.49
CA GLY A 189 9.41 15.78 -12.27
C GLY A 189 8.94 15.64 -10.81
N GLN A 190 9.55 16.36 -9.87
CA GLN A 190 9.26 16.24 -8.44
C GLN A 190 8.39 17.41 -7.93
N LEU A 191 7.56 17.13 -6.91
CA LEU A 191 6.94 18.17 -6.09
C LEU A 191 8.03 18.77 -5.19
N ALA A 192 8.29 20.07 -5.32
CA ALA A 192 9.37 20.75 -4.59
C ALA A 192 8.96 22.12 -4.06
N PHE A 193 9.77 22.64 -3.15
CA PHE A 193 9.74 24.01 -2.66
C PHE A 193 10.91 24.79 -3.25
N VAL A 194 10.62 25.71 -4.17
CA VAL A 194 11.63 26.52 -4.88
C VAL A 194 11.67 27.93 -4.31
N TYR A 195 12.86 28.37 -3.90
CA TYR A 195 13.09 29.65 -3.24
C TYR A 195 13.77 30.64 -4.18
N GLY A 196 13.34 31.89 -4.12
CA GLY A 196 14.05 32.95 -4.83
C GLY A 196 13.45 34.32 -4.65
N LYS A 197 14.19 35.34 -5.07
CA LYS A 197 13.69 36.71 -5.12
C LYS A 197 13.04 36.95 -6.47
N VAL A 198 11.78 37.37 -6.50
CA VAL A 198 11.11 37.72 -7.76
C VAL A 198 11.70 39.01 -8.29
N ILE A 199 12.28 38.98 -9.48
CA ILE A 199 12.94 40.16 -10.06
C ILE A 199 12.13 40.84 -11.16
N ASN A 200 11.20 40.12 -11.78
CA ASN A 200 10.18 40.69 -12.66
C ASN A 200 8.96 39.78 -12.73
N THR A 201 7.80 40.38 -12.91
CA THR A 201 6.61 39.68 -13.40
C THR A 201 6.33 40.14 -14.82
N ARG A 202 5.82 39.25 -15.67
CA ARG A 202 5.56 39.58 -17.07
C ARG A 202 4.31 38.88 -17.57
N GLU A 203 3.40 39.63 -18.16
CA GLU A 203 2.24 39.07 -18.86
C GLU A 203 2.52 39.06 -20.37
N LEU A 204 2.43 37.88 -20.99
CA LEU A 204 2.61 37.67 -22.42
C LEU A 204 1.48 36.82 -22.97
N GLY A 205 0.55 37.46 -23.67
CA GLY A 205 -0.60 36.80 -24.27
C GLY A 205 -1.45 36.10 -23.21
N ARG A 206 -1.40 34.77 -23.16
CA ARG A 206 -2.18 33.94 -22.23
C ARG A 206 -1.39 33.42 -21.03
N ILE A 207 -0.17 33.93 -20.82
CA ILE A 207 0.73 33.42 -19.79
C ILE A 207 1.26 34.60 -18.97
N SER A 208 1.22 34.46 -17.66
CA SER A 208 1.89 35.36 -16.72
C SER A 208 3.08 34.64 -16.09
N PHE A 209 4.21 35.32 -16.01
CA PHE A 209 5.47 34.79 -15.49
C PHE A 209 5.84 35.47 -14.17
N VAL A 210 6.34 34.68 -13.23
CA VAL A 210 7.03 35.10 -12.01
C VAL A 210 8.48 34.66 -12.16
N ASN A 211 9.38 35.59 -12.49
CA ASN A 211 10.76 35.27 -12.85
C ASN A 211 11.75 35.62 -11.74
N PHE A 212 12.78 34.78 -11.64
CA PHE A 212 13.83 34.87 -10.62
C PHE A 212 15.17 35.34 -11.20
N ASP A 213 15.29 35.34 -12.53
CA ASP A 213 16.44 35.85 -13.26
C ASP A 213 16.07 36.89 -14.34
N THR A 214 17.13 37.54 -14.84
CA THR A 214 17.04 38.54 -15.91
C THR A 214 17.20 37.91 -17.30
N GLN A 215 17.48 36.60 -17.37
CA GLN A 215 17.72 35.90 -18.63
C GLN A 215 16.43 35.77 -19.45
N ARG A 216 16.62 35.56 -20.75
CA ARG A 216 15.55 35.42 -21.74
C ARG A 216 15.95 34.32 -22.74
N PRO A 217 15.38 33.11 -22.64
CA PRO A 217 14.43 32.65 -21.62
C PRO A 217 15.06 32.57 -20.22
N ALA A 218 14.23 32.63 -19.17
CA ALA A 218 14.68 32.42 -17.80
C ALA A 218 15.16 30.97 -17.59
N ASP A 219 16.12 30.76 -16.70
CA ASP A 219 16.57 29.44 -16.25
C ASP A 219 15.49 28.74 -15.42
N PHE A 220 14.74 29.51 -14.62
CA PHE A 220 13.53 29.07 -13.95
C PHE A 220 12.43 30.13 -13.90
N ALA A 221 11.18 29.72 -14.11
CA ALA A 221 10.02 30.60 -14.00
C ALA A 221 8.80 29.93 -13.34
N GLY A 222 8.10 30.68 -12.50
CA GLY A 222 6.73 30.39 -12.13
C GLY A 222 5.79 30.80 -13.27
N VAL A 223 4.91 29.91 -13.70
CA VAL A 223 4.05 30.10 -14.87
C VAL A 223 2.58 30.00 -14.47
N ILE A 224 1.83 31.07 -14.70
CA ILE A 224 0.38 31.13 -14.45
C ILE A 224 -0.32 31.26 -15.80
N PHE A 225 -1.14 30.27 -16.14
CA PHE A 225 -1.95 30.31 -17.36
C PHE A 225 -3.19 31.20 -17.16
N GLN A 226 -3.65 31.83 -18.25
CA GLN A 226 -4.77 32.78 -18.25
C GLN A 226 -6.04 32.21 -17.59
N GLU A 227 -6.31 30.91 -17.74
CA GLU A 227 -7.46 30.22 -17.15
C GLU A 227 -7.46 30.22 -15.61
N LYS A 228 -6.28 30.42 -15.00
CA LYS A 228 -6.10 30.51 -13.55
C LYS A 228 -5.76 31.92 -13.08
N ARG A 229 -5.46 32.85 -13.98
CA ARG A 229 -4.97 34.21 -13.66
C ARG A 229 -5.89 35.01 -12.75
N ASP A 230 -7.21 34.83 -12.88
CA ASP A 230 -8.21 35.51 -12.05
C ASP A 230 -8.20 35.07 -10.57
N GLN A 231 -7.58 33.93 -10.27
CA GLN A 231 -7.40 33.45 -8.90
C GLN A 231 -6.25 34.17 -8.20
N PHE A 232 -5.28 34.69 -8.96
CA PHE A 232 -4.10 35.39 -8.45
C PHE A 232 -4.37 36.88 -8.22
N PRO A 233 -3.54 37.58 -7.41
CA PRO A 233 -3.64 39.02 -7.22
C PRO A 233 -3.72 39.78 -8.55
N LYS A 234 -4.55 40.83 -8.60
CA LYS A 234 -4.73 41.63 -9.82
C LYS A 234 -3.42 42.18 -10.36
N SER A 235 -2.54 42.66 -9.47
CA SER A 235 -1.19 43.11 -9.78
C SER A 235 -0.20 42.11 -9.21
N LEU A 236 0.48 41.35 -10.08
CA LEU A 236 1.55 40.44 -9.67
C LEU A 236 2.78 41.22 -9.18
N ASP A 237 3.02 42.41 -9.73
CA ASP A 237 4.12 43.26 -9.30
C ASP A 237 3.93 43.72 -7.85
N ASP A 238 2.76 44.27 -7.50
CA ASP A 238 2.48 44.70 -6.11
C ASP A 238 2.54 43.52 -5.13
N ALA A 239 2.11 42.34 -5.60
CA ALA A 239 2.08 41.13 -4.79
C ALA A 239 3.46 40.53 -4.56
N TYR A 240 4.33 40.49 -5.58
CA TYR A 240 5.52 39.64 -5.56
C TYR A 240 6.82 40.33 -5.99
N LEU A 241 6.79 41.39 -6.81
CA LEU A 241 8.01 42.01 -7.33
C LEU A 241 8.94 42.49 -6.21
N GLY A 242 10.22 42.10 -6.31
CA GLY A 242 11.26 42.43 -5.35
C GLY A 242 11.18 41.66 -4.03
N LYS A 243 10.20 40.77 -3.84
CA LYS A 243 10.02 40.00 -2.61
C LYS A 243 10.72 38.64 -2.71
N ALA A 244 11.17 38.12 -1.56
CA ALA A 244 11.54 36.72 -1.43
C ALA A 244 10.26 35.88 -1.43
N VAL A 245 10.24 34.80 -2.20
CA VAL A 245 9.10 33.88 -2.25
C VAL A 245 9.55 32.42 -2.20
N ARG A 246 8.63 31.58 -1.74
CA ARG A 246 8.67 30.12 -1.87
C ARG A 246 7.56 29.69 -2.81
N LEU A 247 7.92 28.98 -3.88
CA LEU A 247 6.97 28.31 -4.77
C LEU A 247 6.80 26.85 -4.37
N ARG A 248 5.57 26.35 -4.31
CA ARG A 248 5.25 24.94 -4.08
C ARG A 248 4.56 24.34 -5.30
N GLY A 249 5.13 23.29 -5.87
CA GLY A 249 4.54 22.62 -7.03
C GLY A 249 5.48 21.64 -7.71
N ILE A 250 4.99 20.97 -8.74
CA ILE A 250 5.80 20.08 -9.56
C ILE A 250 6.71 20.95 -10.45
N VAL A 251 8.01 20.72 -10.38
CA VAL A 251 8.96 21.33 -11.32
C VAL A 251 8.90 20.53 -12.63
N SER A 252 8.72 21.23 -13.74
CA SER A 252 8.56 20.67 -15.08
C SER A 252 9.49 21.38 -16.05
N THR A 253 9.66 20.85 -17.24
CA THR A 253 10.46 21.51 -18.28
C THR A 253 9.59 22.03 -19.41
N PHE A 254 9.91 23.21 -19.91
CA PHE A 254 9.37 23.74 -21.16
C PHE A 254 10.51 24.32 -22.00
N GLN A 255 10.65 23.84 -23.24
CA GLN A 255 11.74 24.23 -24.13
C GLN A 255 13.15 24.09 -23.50
N GLY A 256 13.34 23.06 -22.67
CA GLY A 256 14.61 22.79 -21.99
C GLY A 256 14.91 23.67 -20.78
N LYS A 257 13.99 24.54 -20.36
CA LYS A 257 14.10 25.35 -19.13
C LYS A 257 13.16 24.86 -18.06
N ALA A 258 13.61 24.90 -16.81
CA ALA A 258 12.79 24.51 -15.67
C ALA A 258 11.68 25.54 -15.45
N GLN A 259 10.51 25.07 -15.05
CA GLN A 259 9.38 25.93 -14.72
C GLN A 259 8.46 25.24 -13.72
N MET A 260 7.64 26.02 -13.03
CA MET A 260 6.58 25.52 -12.17
C MET A 260 5.25 26.11 -12.60
N VAL A 261 4.29 25.24 -12.93
CA VAL A 261 2.92 25.69 -13.24
C VAL A 261 2.19 25.99 -11.94
N LEU A 262 1.77 27.25 -11.80
CA LEU A 262 1.09 27.79 -10.63
C LEU A 262 -0.40 27.94 -10.97
N THR A 263 -1.22 27.16 -10.28
CA THR A 263 -2.67 27.08 -10.49
C THR A 263 -3.48 27.66 -9.34
N ASP A 264 -2.86 27.81 -8.18
CA ASP A 264 -3.46 28.35 -6.96
C ASP A 264 -2.48 29.37 -6.33
N PRO A 265 -2.95 30.55 -5.87
CA PRO A 265 -2.10 31.54 -5.19
C PRO A 265 -1.40 31.01 -3.93
N ALA A 266 -1.96 30.02 -3.24
CA ALA A 266 -1.34 29.40 -2.07
C ALA A 266 -0.03 28.67 -2.41
N GLN A 267 0.24 28.42 -3.70
CA GLN A 267 1.52 27.92 -4.17
C GLN A 267 2.64 28.96 -4.09
N ILE A 268 2.33 30.25 -3.89
CA ILE A 268 3.30 31.33 -3.75
C ILE A 268 3.21 31.89 -2.33
N GLU A 269 4.21 31.61 -1.52
CA GLU A 269 4.35 32.22 -0.20
C GLU A 269 5.38 33.34 -0.26
N VAL A 270 5.04 34.52 0.25
CA VAL A 270 5.98 35.62 0.43
C VAL A 270 6.72 35.44 1.75
N LEU A 271 8.04 35.53 1.70
CA LEU A 271 8.93 35.34 2.83
C LEU A 271 9.53 36.68 3.28
N ASP A 272 9.85 36.78 4.57
CA ASP A 272 10.61 37.90 5.11
C ASP A 272 12.07 37.88 4.61
N GLU A 273 12.67 36.69 4.55
CA GLU A 273 14.02 36.45 4.02
C GLU A 273 14.14 35.08 3.34
N LEU A 274 15.13 34.94 2.46
CA LEU A 274 15.44 33.65 1.83
C LEU A 274 16.15 32.74 2.84
N PRO A 275 15.81 31.44 2.89
CA PRO A 275 16.48 30.51 3.80
C PRO A 275 17.93 30.29 3.37
N LYS A 276 18.78 29.94 4.34
CA LYS A 276 20.07 29.32 4.07
C LYS A 276 19.83 27.82 3.94
N LEU A 277 19.93 27.30 2.72
CA LEU A 277 19.82 25.87 2.45
C LEU A 277 21.18 25.22 2.66
N GLU A 278 21.20 24.05 3.29
CA GLU A 278 22.43 23.28 3.46
C GLU A 278 22.86 22.67 2.12
N PRO A 279 24.19 22.64 1.82
CA PRO A 279 24.67 21.95 0.64
C PRO A 279 24.41 20.45 0.74
N LEU A 280 24.16 19.80 -0.40
CA LEU A 280 24.02 18.35 -0.49
C LEU A 280 25.25 17.67 0.13
N VAL A 281 25.02 16.85 1.15
CA VAL A 281 26.06 16.09 1.83
C VAL A 281 26.58 15.00 0.88
N PRO A 282 27.90 14.71 0.85
CA PRO A 282 28.43 13.59 0.08
C PRO A 282 27.70 12.28 0.42
N LYS A 283 27.50 11.43 -0.59
CA LYS A 283 26.82 10.14 -0.41
C LYS A 283 27.58 9.29 0.61
N PRO A 284 26.93 8.76 1.65
CA PRO A 284 27.59 7.85 2.56
C PRO A 284 27.90 6.54 1.83
N HIS A 285 29.08 5.96 2.09
CA HIS A 285 29.43 4.60 1.67
C HIS A 285 29.15 3.61 2.79
N GLY A 286 28.69 2.42 2.44
CA GLY A 286 28.40 1.34 3.38
C GLY A 286 29.64 0.67 3.94
N GLY A 287 30.63 0.44 3.07
CA GLY A 287 31.91 -0.21 3.38
C GLY A 287 33.11 0.73 3.30
N GLN A 288 34.31 0.15 3.19
CA GLN A 288 35.52 0.90 2.88
C GLN A 288 35.56 1.32 1.40
N GLU A 289 36.48 2.22 1.04
CA GLU A 289 36.74 2.53 -0.37
C GLU A 289 37.11 1.25 -1.13
N GLY A 290 36.49 1.02 -2.30
CA GLY A 290 36.65 -0.22 -3.07
C GLY A 290 35.81 -1.40 -2.59
N GLU A 291 34.91 -1.19 -1.63
CA GLU A 291 33.93 -2.20 -1.18
C GLU A 291 32.49 -1.75 -1.47
N LEU A 292 31.59 -2.73 -1.58
CA LEU A 292 30.16 -2.55 -1.76
C LEU A 292 29.41 -3.41 -0.74
N VAL A 293 28.54 -2.78 0.05
CA VAL A 293 27.65 -3.49 0.98
C VAL A 293 26.30 -3.73 0.32
N ILE A 294 25.94 -5.00 0.15
CA ILE A 294 24.66 -5.45 -0.40
C ILE A 294 23.83 -6.04 0.74
N ALA A 295 22.54 -5.69 0.80
CA ALA A 295 21.62 -6.20 1.81
C ALA A 295 20.23 -6.54 1.25
N THR A 296 19.49 -7.39 1.98
CA THR A 296 18.05 -7.62 1.82
C THR A 296 17.33 -7.37 3.15
N TYR A 297 16.09 -6.85 3.08
CA TYR A 297 15.26 -6.63 4.25
C TYR A 297 13.76 -6.64 3.95
N ASN A 298 13.05 -7.68 4.40
CA ASN A 298 11.59 -7.68 4.34
C ASN A 298 11.04 -6.64 5.33
N THR A 299 10.28 -5.70 4.79
CA THR A 299 9.82 -4.53 5.54
C THR A 299 8.57 -4.78 6.37
N LEU A 300 7.93 -5.96 6.32
CA LEU A 300 6.64 -6.27 6.94
C LEU A 300 5.54 -5.28 6.50
N ASN A 301 5.06 -5.40 5.27
CA ASN A 301 4.02 -4.58 4.64
C ASN A 301 4.25 -3.06 4.78
N LEU A 302 5.18 -2.50 4.00
CA LEU A 302 5.31 -1.05 3.80
C LEU A 302 4.18 -0.51 2.90
N PHE A 303 2.99 -0.37 3.48
CA PHE A 303 1.76 0.08 2.82
C PHE A 303 1.31 1.44 3.33
N ASP A 304 0.70 2.22 2.44
CA ASP A 304 0.13 3.53 2.72
C ASP A 304 -1.35 3.45 3.13
N ASN A 305 -2.06 4.56 3.05
CA ASN A 305 -3.48 4.66 3.42
C ASN A 305 -4.39 5.00 2.24
N ILE A 306 -3.88 4.85 1.02
CA ILE A 306 -4.51 5.16 -0.25
C ILE A 306 -4.85 3.82 -0.92
N ASP A 307 -6.16 3.59 -1.04
CA ASP A 307 -6.72 2.43 -1.74
C ASP A 307 -6.23 2.34 -3.20
N ASP A 308 -5.64 1.20 -3.56
CA ASP A 308 -5.24 0.92 -4.94
C ASP A 308 -6.39 0.21 -5.69
N PRO A 309 -7.03 0.85 -6.69
CA PRO A 309 -8.17 0.26 -7.39
C PRO A 309 -7.84 -1.00 -8.23
N TYR A 310 -6.56 -1.36 -8.38
CA TYR A 310 -6.08 -2.52 -9.13
C TYR A 310 -5.65 -3.69 -8.24
N HIS A 311 -5.54 -3.48 -6.93
CA HIS A 311 -5.17 -4.51 -5.96
C HIS A 311 -6.27 -4.73 -4.91
N SER A 312 -6.14 -5.80 -4.13
CA SER A 312 -7.04 -6.16 -3.03
C SER A 312 -6.33 -5.90 -1.70
N ASP A 313 -5.93 -4.66 -1.47
CA ASP A 313 -5.13 -4.20 -0.34
C ASP A 313 -5.98 -3.71 0.84
N GLU A 314 -7.32 -3.68 0.74
CA GLU A 314 -8.19 -3.06 1.75
C GLU A 314 -8.18 -3.79 3.11
N GLY A 315 -7.64 -5.01 3.15
CA GLY A 315 -7.37 -5.78 4.36
C GLY A 315 -5.98 -5.58 4.96
N THR A 316 -5.06 -4.92 4.25
CA THR A 316 -3.70 -4.65 4.69
C THR A 316 -3.68 -3.39 5.57
N ARG A 317 -2.99 -3.47 6.71
CA ARG A 317 -2.89 -2.35 7.63
C ARG A 317 -1.86 -1.35 7.10
N THR A 318 -2.25 -0.08 6.97
CA THR A 318 -1.30 1.03 6.77
C THR A 318 -0.18 0.95 7.80
N LYS A 319 1.06 1.10 7.34
CA LYS A 319 2.20 1.05 8.24
C LYS A 319 2.26 2.33 9.10
N PRO A 320 2.17 2.24 10.44
CA PRO A 320 2.19 3.43 11.29
C PRO A 320 3.53 4.15 11.21
N ARG A 321 3.51 5.49 11.32
CA ARG A 321 4.71 6.32 11.31
C ARG A 321 5.83 5.86 12.25
N LYS A 322 5.47 5.38 13.45
CA LYS A 322 6.45 4.87 14.42
C LYS A 322 7.23 3.67 13.87
N GLU A 323 6.55 2.76 13.17
CA GLU A 323 7.18 1.60 12.54
C GLU A 323 8.01 2.01 11.32
N LEU A 324 7.59 3.04 10.55
CA LEU A 324 8.43 3.62 9.50
C LEU A 324 9.74 4.19 10.07
N GLN A 325 9.68 4.90 11.20
CA GLN A 325 10.89 5.40 11.87
C GLN A 325 11.80 4.28 12.35
N MET A 326 11.24 3.17 12.83
CA MET A 326 12.00 1.99 13.25
C MET A 326 12.66 1.30 12.05
N LEU A 327 11.93 1.09 10.95
CA LEU A 327 12.49 0.55 9.71
C LEU A 327 13.66 1.41 9.23
N ALA A 328 13.50 2.74 9.24
CA ALA A 328 14.55 3.65 8.83
C ALA A 328 15.77 3.60 9.74
N GLN A 329 15.59 3.45 11.05
CA GLN A 329 16.70 3.24 12.00
C GLN A 329 17.45 1.94 11.70
N THR A 330 16.73 0.85 11.41
CA THR A 330 17.31 -0.42 11.01
C THR A 330 18.11 -0.27 9.71
N ILE A 331 17.55 0.38 8.69
CA ILE A 331 18.23 0.61 7.40
C ILE A 331 19.49 1.47 7.59
N LYS A 332 19.44 2.50 8.44
CA LYS A 332 20.60 3.30 8.81
C LYS A 332 21.68 2.49 9.52
N ALA A 333 21.29 1.56 10.39
CA ALA A 333 22.23 0.70 11.11
C ALA A 333 22.88 -0.36 10.19
N VAL A 334 22.14 -0.91 9.23
CA VAL A 334 22.68 -1.79 8.18
C VAL A 334 23.67 -1.02 7.29
N ASN A 335 23.34 0.21 6.94
CA ASN A 335 24.15 1.10 6.10
C ASN A 335 24.58 0.46 4.77
N ALA A 336 23.69 -0.23 4.07
CA ALA A 336 24.01 -0.85 2.78
C ALA A 336 24.14 0.19 1.65
N ASP A 337 25.00 -0.06 0.68
CA ASP A 337 25.08 0.72 -0.57
C ASP A 337 23.94 0.36 -1.53
N VAL A 338 23.57 -0.93 -1.54
CA VAL A 338 22.46 -1.48 -2.31
C VAL A 338 21.58 -2.32 -1.38
N LEU A 339 20.29 -2.02 -1.35
CA LEU A 339 19.33 -2.64 -0.43
C LEU A 339 18.11 -3.15 -1.21
N ALA A 340 17.99 -4.47 -1.29
CA ALA A 340 16.78 -5.15 -1.70
C ALA A 340 15.74 -5.09 -0.57
N LEU A 341 14.50 -4.79 -0.90
CA LEU A 341 13.40 -4.77 0.05
C LEU A 341 12.23 -5.59 -0.47
N GLU A 342 11.51 -6.20 0.46
CA GLU A 342 10.33 -7.00 0.21
C GLU A 342 9.14 -6.44 1.01
N GLU A 343 7.94 -6.79 0.54
CA GLU A 343 6.67 -6.32 1.10
C GLU A 343 6.43 -4.82 1.00
N VAL A 344 6.82 -4.25 -0.13
CA VAL A 344 6.58 -2.86 -0.44
C VAL A 344 5.38 -2.74 -1.37
N GLU A 345 4.50 -1.79 -1.09
CA GLU A 345 3.25 -1.63 -1.86
C GLU A 345 3.47 -1.06 -3.25
N ASN A 346 4.14 0.09 -3.36
CA ASN A 346 4.35 0.75 -4.66
C ASN A 346 5.57 1.68 -4.64
N ARG A 347 6.08 2.01 -5.83
CA ARG A 347 7.28 2.86 -5.99
C ARG A 347 7.09 4.25 -5.40
N GLY A 348 5.89 4.82 -5.54
CA GLY A 348 5.58 6.17 -5.08
C GLY A 348 5.72 6.28 -3.57
N TYR A 349 5.14 5.36 -2.81
CA TYR A 349 5.23 5.36 -1.36
C TYR A 349 6.63 5.03 -0.85
N LEU A 350 7.34 4.11 -1.51
CA LEU A 350 8.74 3.83 -1.21
C LEU A 350 9.62 5.08 -1.37
N GLN A 351 9.45 5.83 -2.47
CA GLN A 351 10.14 7.09 -2.69
C GLN A 351 9.86 8.09 -1.55
N ARG A 352 8.60 8.19 -1.11
CA ARG A 352 8.21 9.05 0.02
C ARG A 352 8.86 8.61 1.33
N PHE A 353 8.96 7.30 1.57
CA PHE A 353 9.65 6.75 2.73
C PHE A 353 11.13 7.16 2.73
N VAL A 354 11.81 7.03 1.59
CA VAL A 354 13.22 7.44 1.43
C VAL A 354 13.40 8.94 1.69
N GLU A 355 12.60 9.78 1.02
CA GLU A 355 12.64 11.24 1.14
C GLU A 355 12.44 11.74 2.57
N VAL A 356 11.58 11.06 3.35
CA VAL A 356 11.21 11.51 4.70
C VAL A 356 12.10 10.93 5.79
N PHE A 357 12.46 9.64 5.69
CA PHE A 357 13.12 8.94 6.79
C PHE A 357 14.59 8.58 6.51
N LEU A 358 15.02 8.62 5.24
CA LEU A 358 16.39 8.31 4.81
C LEU A 358 17.04 9.45 3.96
N PRO A 359 16.75 10.75 4.19
CA PRO A 359 17.24 11.82 3.31
C PRO A 359 18.77 11.97 3.29
N ASP A 360 19.43 11.47 4.33
CA ASP A 360 20.87 11.51 4.57
C ASP A 360 21.62 10.26 4.06
N MET A 361 20.90 9.28 3.52
CA MET A 361 21.46 7.98 3.15
C MET A 361 21.89 7.88 1.68
N GLY A 362 21.56 8.87 0.85
CA GLY A 362 22.01 8.92 -0.55
C GLY A 362 21.38 7.87 -1.48
N TYR A 363 20.26 7.26 -1.08
CA TYR A 363 19.47 6.38 -1.96
C TYR A 363 18.71 7.21 -2.99
N GLU A 364 19.38 7.55 -4.09
CA GLU A 364 18.80 8.33 -5.20
C GLU A 364 18.05 7.43 -6.19
N GLU A 365 18.45 6.17 -6.29
CA GLU A 365 17.85 5.20 -7.21
C GLU A 365 16.83 4.34 -6.46
N VAL A 366 15.55 4.47 -6.85
CA VAL A 366 14.42 3.72 -6.27
C VAL A 366 13.74 2.91 -7.37
N VAL A 367 13.95 1.59 -7.36
CA VAL A 367 13.49 0.68 -8.40
C VAL A 367 12.39 -0.21 -7.85
N LEU A 368 11.19 -0.13 -8.44
CA LEU A 368 10.07 -1.04 -8.18
C LEU A 368 9.21 -1.15 -9.44
N TYR A 369 8.84 -2.38 -9.79
CA TYR A 369 7.80 -2.68 -10.77
C TYR A 369 6.70 -3.53 -10.13
N GLU A 370 5.45 -3.16 -10.42
CA GLU A 370 4.26 -3.86 -9.93
C GLU A 370 4.27 -5.34 -10.35
N GLY A 371 4.14 -6.26 -9.39
CA GLY A 371 4.17 -7.70 -9.58
C GLY A 371 2.82 -8.31 -9.93
N ASN A 372 2.65 -9.60 -9.63
CA ASN A 372 1.38 -10.32 -9.82
C ASN A 372 0.62 -10.57 -8.51
N ASP A 373 1.12 -10.05 -7.38
CA ASP A 373 0.49 -10.32 -6.09
C ASP A 373 -0.83 -9.56 -5.99
N THR A 374 -1.89 -10.28 -5.64
CA THR A 374 -3.24 -9.71 -5.62
C THR A 374 -3.40 -8.61 -4.57
N ARG A 375 -2.55 -8.55 -3.54
CA ARG A 375 -2.55 -7.50 -2.52
C ARG A 375 -1.60 -6.34 -2.86
N GLY A 376 -0.84 -6.41 -3.95
CA GLY A 376 0.17 -5.39 -4.28
C GLY A 376 1.45 -5.53 -3.45
N ILE A 377 1.85 -6.76 -3.10
CA ILE A 377 3.10 -7.00 -2.36
C ILE A 377 4.23 -7.15 -3.35
N ASP A 378 5.12 -6.17 -3.40
CA ASP A 378 6.22 -6.15 -4.34
C ASP A 378 7.59 -6.22 -3.68
N VAL A 379 8.56 -6.49 -4.56
CA VAL A 379 9.99 -6.43 -4.29
C VAL A 379 10.57 -5.19 -4.96
N CYS A 380 11.61 -4.62 -4.37
CA CYS A 380 12.24 -3.42 -4.87
C CYS A 380 13.71 -3.31 -4.47
N LEU A 381 14.37 -2.29 -5.00
CA LEU A 381 15.78 -2.03 -4.74
C LEU A 381 16.00 -0.53 -4.53
N LEU A 382 16.72 -0.20 -3.46
CA LEU A 382 17.29 1.11 -3.19
C LEU A 382 18.79 1.07 -3.47
N SER A 383 19.32 2.05 -4.20
CA SER A 383 20.75 2.10 -4.49
C SER A 383 21.34 3.51 -4.34
N ARG A 384 22.55 3.56 -3.79
CA ARG A 384 23.44 4.74 -3.78
C ARG A 384 24.33 4.80 -5.01
N VAL A 385 24.47 3.65 -5.68
CA VAL A 385 25.24 3.41 -6.89
C VAL A 385 24.33 3.55 -8.11
N PRO A 386 24.82 4.04 -9.26
CA PRO A 386 24.02 4.11 -10.49
C PRO A 386 23.35 2.77 -10.84
N VAL A 387 22.09 2.85 -11.24
CA VAL A 387 21.31 1.70 -11.71
C VAL A 387 21.38 1.64 -13.23
N GLY A 388 21.78 0.47 -13.73
CA GLY A 388 21.79 0.12 -15.15
C GLY A 388 20.47 -0.53 -15.59
N PRO A 389 20.51 -1.55 -16.45
CA PRO A 389 19.31 -2.28 -16.89
C PRO A 389 18.47 -2.85 -15.73
N VAL A 390 17.14 -2.81 -15.90
CA VAL A 390 16.15 -3.38 -14.97
C VAL A 390 15.20 -4.29 -15.74
N THR A 391 15.09 -5.54 -15.30
CA THR A 391 14.22 -6.56 -15.91
C THR A 391 13.21 -7.08 -14.89
N SER A 392 11.93 -7.04 -15.26
CA SER A 392 10.84 -7.69 -14.53
C SER A 392 10.49 -9.02 -15.20
N TYR A 393 10.43 -10.10 -14.43
CA TYR A 393 10.04 -11.42 -14.92
C TYR A 393 8.57 -11.77 -14.63
N ARG A 394 7.75 -10.81 -14.20
CA ARG A 394 6.34 -11.01 -13.81
C ARG A 394 5.48 -11.66 -14.91
N HIS A 395 5.88 -11.55 -16.18
CA HIS A 395 5.13 -12.15 -17.29
C HIS A 395 5.66 -13.51 -17.76
N VAL A 396 6.78 -13.98 -17.21
CA VAL A 396 7.31 -15.32 -17.49
C VAL A 396 6.30 -16.36 -17.07
N THR A 397 6.05 -17.33 -17.96
CA THR A 397 5.10 -18.41 -17.73
C THR A 397 5.83 -19.75 -17.68
N PHE A 398 5.59 -20.52 -16.63
CA PHE A 398 6.24 -21.81 -16.37
C PHE A 398 5.24 -22.86 -15.86
N PRO A 399 5.58 -24.16 -15.91
CA PRO A 399 4.71 -25.22 -15.40
C PRO A 399 4.59 -25.16 -13.87
N GLY A 400 3.35 -25.13 -13.39
CA GLY A 400 2.99 -25.24 -11.99
C GLY A 400 3.09 -26.66 -11.44
N PRO A 401 2.71 -26.87 -10.17
CA PRO A 401 2.81 -28.17 -9.51
C PRO A 401 2.03 -29.30 -10.21
N GLN A 402 0.96 -29.00 -10.94
CA GLN A 402 0.18 -29.96 -11.73
C GLN A 402 0.40 -29.78 -13.25
N GLY A 403 1.43 -29.04 -13.66
CA GLY A 403 1.75 -28.74 -15.05
C GLY A 403 0.88 -27.62 -15.66
N GLU A 404 0.04 -26.98 -14.86
CA GLU A 404 -0.75 -25.83 -15.29
C GLU A 404 0.15 -24.60 -15.53
N PRO A 405 -0.12 -23.75 -16.54
CA PRO A 405 0.65 -22.53 -16.71
C PRO A 405 0.53 -21.63 -15.49
N ARG A 406 1.67 -21.23 -14.92
CA ARG A 406 1.79 -20.29 -13.81
C ARG A 406 2.73 -19.17 -14.16
N ARG A 407 2.63 -18.09 -13.39
CA ARG A 407 3.62 -17.00 -13.33
C ARG A 407 4.11 -16.92 -11.90
N PHE A 408 5.20 -16.18 -11.69
CA PHE A 408 5.65 -15.86 -10.34
C PHE A 408 4.56 -15.10 -9.60
N ASN A 409 4.25 -15.51 -8.37
CA ASN A 409 3.24 -14.82 -7.58
C ASN A 409 3.68 -13.38 -7.25
N ARG A 410 4.95 -13.21 -6.90
CA ARG A 410 5.64 -11.93 -6.73
C ARG A 410 6.79 -11.89 -7.72
N ASP A 411 7.15 -10.72 -8.22
CA ASP A 411 8.12 -10.61 -9.30
C ASP A 411 9.50 -11.20 -8.91
N ILE A 412 10.27 -11.59 -9.92
CA ILE A 412 11.73 -11.66 -9.81
C ILE A 412 12.23 -10.38 -10.48
N LEU A 413 12.77 -9.47 -9.68
CA LEU A 413 13.25 -8.18 -10.17
C LEU A 413 14.77 -8.25 -10.32
N ALA A 414 15.26 -8.31 -11.56
CA ALA A 414 16.68 -8.26 -11.86
C ALA A 414 17.11 -6.81 -12.11
N VAL A 415 18.08 -6.34 -11.35
CA VAL A 415 18.59 -4.96 -11.40
C VAL A 415 20.10 -5.00 -11.52
N THR A 416 20.64 -4.39 -12.57
CA THR A 416 22.08 -4.13 -12.66
C THR A 416 22.43 -2.87 -11.89
N VAL A 417 23.44 -2.94 -11.03
CA VAL A 417 24.10 -1.76 -10.45
C VAL A 417 25.49 -1.59 -11.05
N GLU A 418 25.91 -0.35 -11.23
CA GLU A 418 27.15 0.01 -11.93
C GLU A 418 28.07 0.86 -11.02
N PRO A 419 28.83 0.23 -10.10
CA PRO A 419 29.78 0.94 -9.25
C PRO A 419 30.87 1.61 -10.09
N GLU A 420 31.21 2.85 -9.74
CA GLU A 420 32.20 3.62 -10.50
C GLU A 420 33.56 2.90 -10.50
N GLY A 421 34.11 2.69 -11.69
CA GLY A 421 35.41 2.03 -11.87
C GLY A 421 35.40 0.52 -11.66
N ALA A 422 34.23 -0.12 -11.52
CA ALA A 422 34.11 -1.56 -11.32
C ALA A 422 33.18 -2.22 -12.37
N GLU A 423 33.26 -3.54 -12.46
CA GLU A 423 32.34 -4.34 -13.26
C GLU A 423 30.93 -4.32 -12.65
N PRO A 424 29.85 -4.33 -13.46
CA PRO A 424 28.49 -4.35 -12.96
C PRO A 424 28.17 -5.59 -12.13
N ILE A 425 27.21 -5.45 -11.23
CA ILE A 425 26.67 -6.55 -10.42
C ILE A 425 25.17 -6.60 -10.66
N GLU A 426 24.63 -7.78 -10.94
CA GLU A 426 23.20 -7.98 -11.15
C GLU A 426 22.55 -8.59 -9.89
N LEU A 427 21.49 -7.93 -9.41
CA LEU A 427 20.75 -8.33 -8.22
C LEU A 427 19.38 -8.86 -8.64
N TRP A 428 19.10 -10.13 -8.34
CA TRP A 428 17.81 -10.77 -8.59
C TRP A 428 17.05 -10.83 -7.27
N VAL A 429 16.17 -9.85 -7.05
CA VAL A 429 15.38 -9.73 -5.82
C VAL A 429 14.20 -10.70 -5.85
N VAL A 430 14.03 -11.47 -4.79
CA VAL A 430 12.99 -12.51 -4.67
C VAL A 430 12.16 -12.36 -3.41
N HIS A 431 10.88 -12.69 -3.53
CA HIS A 431 10.01 -12.95 -2.38
C HIS A 431 9.12 -14.17 -2.68
N LEU A 432 9.62 -15.37 -2.41
CA LEU A 432 9.00 -16.62 -2.87
C LEU A 432 7.75 -16.98 -2.06
N LYS A 433 6.83 -17.78 -2.61
CA LYS A 433 5.51 -18.08 -2.01
C LYS A 433 5.56 -18.37 -0.49
N SER A 434 4.88 -17.56 0.32
CA SER A 434 4.82 -17.71 1.80
C SER A 434 4.05 -18.95 2.31
N ASN A 435 4.44 -19.42 3.50
CA ASN A 435 3.80 -20.49 4.28
C ASN A 435 2.49 -20.10 4.98
N SER A 436 2.04 -18.85 4.91
CA SER A 436 0.84 -18.37 5.62
C SER A 436 -0.46 -19.14 5.32
N GLY A 437 -0.57 -19.74 4.12
CA GLY A 437 -1.68 -20.63 3.73
C GLY A 437 -1.50 -22.10 4.13
N GLY A 438 -0.42 -22.44 4.84
CA GLY A 438 0.03 -23.78 5.16
C GLY A 438 1.12 -24.30 4.22
N ARG A 439 2.18 -24.88 4.80
CA ARG A 439 3.35 -25.38 4.07
C ARG A 439 3.00 -26.38 2.98
N GLU A 440 2.08 -27.31 3.24
CA GLU A 440 1.66 -28.35 2.28
C GLU A 440 1.14 -27.77 0.95
N GLN A 441 0.45 -26.63 0.99
CA GLN A 441 -0.06 -25.96 -0.21
C GLN A 441 0.96 -25.00 -0.83
N ALA A 442 1.79 -24.36 0.01
CA ALA A 442 2.77 -23.38 -0.41
C ALA A 442 4.00 -24.01 -1.07
N GLU A 443 4.53 -25.09 -0.50
CA GLU A 443 5.80 -25.70 -0.90
C GLU A 443 5.83 -26.16 -2.37
N PRO A 444 4.79 -26.83 -2.92
CA PRO A 444 4.81 -27.20 -4.34
C PRO A 444 4.88 -25.99 -5.27
N ILE A 445 4.17 -24.91 -4.92
CA ILE A 445 4.18 -23.65 -5.68
C ILE A 445 5.56 -23.00 -5.60
N ARG A 446 6.10 -22.88 -4.39
CA ARG A 446 7.42 -22.30 -4.14
C ARG A 446 8.52 -23.06 -4.90
N LEU A 447 8.43 -24.39 -4.91
CA LEU A 447 9.38 -25.23 -5.63
C LEU A 447 9.25 -25.07 -7.15
N ALA A 448 8.06 -24.80 -7.69
CA ALA A 448 7.89 -24.48 -9.11
C ALA A 448 8.51 -23.11 -9.45
N GLU A 449 8.34 -22.10 -8.59
CA GLU A 449 9.01 -20.79 -8.72
C GLU A 449 10.55 -20.95 -8.68
N ALA A 450 11.06 -21.71 -7.71
CA ALA A 450 12.48 -22.00 -7.55
C ALA A 450 13.10 -22.70 -8.76
N ARG A 451 12.37 -23.65 -9.37
CA ARG A 451 12.83 -24.35 -10.58
C ARG A 451 12.94 -23.41 -11.78
N GLU A 452 11.95 -22.53 -11.97
CA GLU A 452 12.01 -21.58 -13.08
C GLU A 452 13.11 -20.53 -12.85
N LEU A 453 13.25 -20.03 -11.62
CA LEU A 453 14.37 -19.17 -11.23
C LEU A 453 15.72 -19.83 -11.54
N ARG A 454 15.93 -21.07 -11.11
CA ARG A 454 17.16 -21.82 -11.40
C ARG A 454 17.37 -21.98 -12.91
N ARG A 455 16.32 -22.32 -13.67
CA ARG A 455 16.41 -22.49 -15.13
C ARG A 455 16.83 -21.19 -15.84
N MET A 456 16.35 -20.04 -15.38
CA MET A 456 16.74 -18.73 -15.92
C MET A 456 18.21 -18.42 -15.57
N LEU A 457 18.62 -18.62 -14.31
CA LEU A 457 20.00 -18.43 -13.87
C LEU A 457 20.99 -19.36 -14.60
N ASP A 458 20.61 -20.62 -14.82
CA ASP A 458 21.41 -21.58 -15.60
C ASP A 458 21.62 -21.10 -17.03
N ALA A 459 20.61 -20.48 -17.64
CA ALA A 459 20.72 -19.96 -18.99
C ALA A 459 21.68 -18.76 -19.06
N GLU A 460 21.61 -17.87 -18.07
CA GLU A 460 22.49 -16.70 -17.96
C GLU A 460 23.94 -17.13 -17.72
N LEU A 461 24.20 -17.92 -16.68
CA LEU A 461 25.55 -18.37 -16.32
C LEU A 461 26.17 -19.34 -17.34
N ALA A 462 25.36 -20.01 -18.16
CA ALA A 462 25.87 -20.79 -19.29
C ALA A 462 26.28 -19.91 -20.48
N ALA A 463 25.62 -18.76 -20.66
CA ALA A 463 25.99 -17.78 -21.68
C ALA A 463 27.24 -17.01 -21.25
N GLU A 464 27.26 -16.50 -20.02
CA GLU A 464 28.34 -15.68 -19.45
C GLU A 464 28.74 -16.19 -18.05
N PRO A 465 29.69 -17.14 -17.95
CA PRO A 465 30.06 -17.78 -16.68
C PRO A 465 30.72 -16.86 -15.64
N ASP A 466 31.20 -15.69 -16.06
CA ASP A 466 31.85 -14.69 -15.22
C ASP A 466 30.88 -13.60 -14.73
N ASP A 467 29.58 -13.71 -15.05
CA ASP A 467 28.56 -12.77 -14.58
C ASP A 467 28.47 -12.73 -13.06
N GLN A 468 28.46 -11.51 -12.53
CA GLN A 468 28.39 -11.24 -11.11
C GLN A 468 26.94 -11.08 -10.67
N ILE A 469 26.26 -12.21 -10.48
CA ILE A 469 24.87 -12.26 -10.04
C ILE A 469 24.78 -12.53 -8.54
N VAL A 470 23.85 -11.86 -7.85
CA VAL A 470 23.35 -12.24 -6.52
C VAL A 470 21.83 -12.39 -6.55
N VAL A 471 21.34 -13.55 -6.13
CA VAL A 471 19.92 -13.78 -5.85
C VAL A 471 19.71 -13.52 -4.37
N LEU A 472 18.88 -12.55 -4.02
CA LEU A 472 18.69 -12.13 -2.63
C LEU A 472 17.23 -11.84 -2.32
N GLY A 473 16.86 -12.04 -1.06
CA GLY A 473 15.53 -11.71 -0.59
C GLY A 473 14.98 -12.67 0.44
N ASP A 474 13.67 -12.66 0.59
CA ASP A 474 12.91 -13.60 1.42
C ASP A 474 12.54 -14.85 0.59
N PHE A 475 13.26 -15.95 0.83
CA PHE A 475 13.04 -17.23 0.16
C PHE A 475 11.88 -18.03 0.78
N ASN A 476 11.34 -17.59 1.92
CA ASN A 476 10.26 -18.24 2.68
C ASN A 476 10.53 -19.71 3.04
N ASP A 477 11.79 -20.15 3.01
CA ASP A 477 12.19 -21.52 3.30
C ASP A 477 13.61 -21.56 3.83
N VAL A 478 13.94 -22.62 4.56
CA VAL A 478 15.18 -22.71 5.32
C VAL A 478 16.35 -23.26 4.50
N TRP A 479 17.57 -23.01 4.98
CA TRP A 479 18.77 -23.62 4.41
C TRP A 479 18.64 -25.15 4.35
N GLY A 480 19.04 -25.75 3.22
CA GLY A 480 18.91 -27.19 2.98
C GLY A 480 17.49 -27.69 2.68
N SER A 481 16.50 -26.80 2.50
CA SER A 481 15.19 -27.22 1.98
C SER A 481 15.27 -27.58 0.48
N PRO A 482 14.33 -28.38 -0.06
CA PRO A 482 14.27 -28.65 -1.50
C PRO A 482 14.18 -27.38 -2.36
N THR A 483 13.56 -26.32 -1.85
CA THR A 483 13.48 -25.02 -2.51
C THR A 483 14.88 -24.41 -2.64
N LEU A 484 15.61 -24.27 -1.54
CA LEU A 484 16.93 -23.65 -1.54
C LEU A 484 17.96 -24.50 -2.28
N GLU A 485 17.96 -25.82 -2.09
CA GLU A 485 18.82 -26.74 -2.84
C GLU A 485 18.60 -26.62 -4.36
N THR A 486 17.35 -26.44 -4.79
CA THR A 486 17.02 -26.23 -6.21
C THR A 486 17.64 -24.94 -6.75
N ILE A 487 17.56 -23.84 -6.00
CA ILE A 487 18.08 -22.52 -6.44
C ILE A 487 19.61 -22.52 -6.43
N VAL A 488 20.20 -23.00 -5.33
CA VAL A 488 21.65 -23.17 -5.17
C VAL A 488 22.23 -24.01 -6.30
N GLY A 489 21.53 -25.07 -6.70
CA GLY A 489 21.94 -25.93 -7.80
C GLY A 489 23.20 -26.73 -7.47
N SER A 490 23.92 -27.15 -8.50
CA SER A 490 25.11 -27.98 -8.34
C SER A 490 26.12 -27.78 -9.48
N GLY A 491 27.35 -28.26 -9.28
CA GLY A 491 28.41 -28.17 -10.28
C GLY A 491 29.06 -26.77 -10.34
N PRO A 492 29.69 -26.42 -11.48
CA PRO A 492 30.48 -25.19 -11.58
C PRO A 492 29.65 -23.90 -11.53
N MET A 493 28.34 -23.97 -11.76
CA MET A 493 27.40 -22.84 -11.69
C MET A 493 26.59 -22.82 -10.39
N ALA A 494 26.98 -23.63 -9.39
CA ALA A 494 26.31 -23.61 -8.09
C ALA A 494 26.48 -22.25 -7.44
N LEU A 495 25.41 -21.72 -6.85
CA LEU A 495 25.48 -20.47 -6.09
C LEU A 495 26.13 -20.75 -4.73
N TRP A 496 26.82 -19.75 -4.21
CA TRP A 496 27.45 -19.77 -2.90
C TRP A 496 26.75 -18.76 -1.98
N SER A 497 26.62 -19.06 -0.69
CA SER A 497 26.02 -18.15 0.28
C SER A 497 27.00 -17.81 1.39
N ALA A 498 27.05 -16.53 1.76
CA ALA A 498 27.79 -16.11 2.96
C ALA A 498 27.19 -16.71 4.25
N ALA A 499 25.94 -17.19 4.21
CA ALA A 499 25.34 -17.91 5.32
C ALA A 499 26.07 -19.23 5.66
N ASP A 500 26.87 -19.78 4.75
CA ASP A 500 27.71 -20.94 5.04
C ASP A 500 28.70 -20.69 6.19
N GLU A 501 29.11 -19.43 6.41
CA GLU A 501 29.96 -19.06 7.56
C GLU A 501 29.23 -19.14 8.90
N LEU A 502 27.89 -19.18 8.89
CA LEU A 502 27.04 -19.24 10.07
C LEU A 502 26.64 -20.68 10.43
N ALA A 503 26.92 -21.64 9.54
CA ALA A 503 26.56 -23.03 9.78
C ALA A 503 27.33 -23.63 10.98
N PRO A 504 26.71 -24.55 11.75
CA PRO A 504 25.34 -25.04 11.61
C PRO A 504 24.29 -24.16 12.32
N ASP A 505 24.72 -23.14 13.06
CA ASP A 505 23.88 -22.33 13.94
C ASP A 505 23.39 -21.06 13.21
N PHE A 506 22.41 -21.25 12.33
CA PHE A 506 21.81 -20.15 11.58
C PHE A 506 20.99 -19.22 12.49
N PRO A 507 21.29 -17.91 12.55
CA PRO A 507 20.48 -16.93 13.26
C PRO A 507 19.10 -16.75 12.63
N ASP A 508 18.12 -16.36 13.43
CA ASP A 508 16.79 -16.03 12.90
C ASP A 508 16.85 -14.80 12.00
N THR A 509 16.34 -14.93 10.78
CA THR A 509 15.98 -13.77 9.97
C THR A 509 14.48 -13.53 10.00
N TYR A 510 13.65 -14.54 10.29
CA TYR A 510 12.24 -14.39 10.64
C TYR A 510 12.03 -14.73 12.11
N ASN A 511 11.53 -13.77 12.89
CA ASN A 511 11.64 -13.76 14.35
C ASN A 511 10.28 -13.78 15.10
N THR A 512 9.21 -14.23 14.45
CA THR A 512 7.87 -14.30 15.09
C THR A 512 7.23 -15.69 15.07
N GLY A 513 6.44 -15.95 16.12
CA GLY A 513 5.67 -17.18 16.27
C GLY A 513 6.50 -18.38 16.72
N GLU A 514 6.05 -19.59 16.40
CA GLU A 514 6.76 -20.84 16.72
C GLU A 514 7.79 -21.24 15.64
N HIS A 515 8.01 -20.39 14.63
CA HIS A 515 8.71 -20.72 13.39
C HIS A 515 9.93 -19.83 13.12
N HIS A 516 10.65 -19.51 14.19
CA HIS A 516 11.97 -18.88 14.16
C HIS A 516 12.90 -19.61 13.17
N SER A 517 13.38 -18.88 12.16
CA SER A 517 14.22 -19.46 11.11
C SER A 517 14.99 -18.43 10.31
N MET A 518 16.10 -18.86 9.70
CA MET A 518 16.77 -18.13 8.63
C MET A 518 16.08 -18.46 7.30
N ILE A 519 15.40 -17.48 6.71
CA ILE A 519 14.71 -17.59 5.42
C ILE A 519 15.10 -16.49 4.43
N ASP A 520 15.93 -15.54 4.86
CA ASP A 520 16.42 -14.43 4.06
C ASP A 520 17.91 -14.68 3.74
N PHE A 521 18.30 -14.58 2.46
CA PHE A 521 19.64 -14.97 2.01
C PHE A 521 20.21 -14.06 0.91
N LEU A 522 21.52 -14.14 0.72
CA LEU A 522 22.23 -13.67 -0.47
C LEU A 522 22.96 -14.87 -1.10
N LEU A 523 22.50 -15.31 -2.27
CA LEU A 523 23.07 -16.44 -3.04
C LEU A 523 23.84 -15.89 -4.24
N CYS A 524 25.15 -15.96 -4.18
CA CYS A 524 26.06 -15.37 -5.15
C CYS A 524 26.47 -16.38 -6.23
N SER A 525 26.55 -15.91 -7.47
CA SER A 525 27.26 -16.59 -8.55
C SER A 525 28.71 -16.92 -8.16
N PRO A 526 29.34 -17.92 -8.81
CA PRO A 526 30.75 -18.22 -8.58
C PRO A 526 31.70 -17.04 -8.79
N ALA A 527 31.38 -16.12 -9.71
CA ALA A 527 32.18 -14.93 -9.98
C ALA A 527 32.10 -13.93 -8.82
N LEU A 528 30.89 -13.60 -8.38
CA LEU A 528 30.68 -12.66 -7.26
C LEU A 528 31.15 -13.24 -5.92
N ALA A 529 31.00 -14.55 -5.70
CA ALA A 529 31.44 -15.22 -4.48
C ALA A 529 32.94 -15.03 -4.20
N LYS A 530 33.78 -14.96 -5.26
CA LYS A 530 35.23 -14.69 -5.12
C LYS A 530 35.53 -13.30 -4.54
N ARG A 531 34.58 -12.37 -4.65
CA ARG A 531 34.71 -10.99 -4.19
C ARG A 531 34.17 -10.76 -2.79
N TYR A 532 33.50 -11.75 -2.20
CA TYR A 532 33.02 -11.66 -0.83
C TYR A 532 34.16 -11.37 0.14
N VAL A 533 33.94 -10.44 1.06
CA VAL A 533 34.85 -10.14 2.16
C VAL A 533 34.57 -11.12 3.31
N PRO A 534 35.48 -12.04 3.65
CA PRO A 534 35.24 -13.05 4.68
C PRO A 534 34.85 -12.46 6.04
N GLY A 535 33.87 -13.06 6.72
CA GLY A 535 33.34 -12.58 8.00
C GLY A 535 32.54 -11.28 7.92
N SER A 536 32.18 -10.81 6.71
CA SER A 536 31.38 -9.59 6.54
C SER A 536 29.87 -9.81 6.58
N ILE A 537 29.40 -11.07 6.56
CA ILE A 537 27.98 -11.36 6.74
C ILE A 537 27.48 -10.83 8.09
N ARG A 538 26.37 -10.11 8.06
CA ARG A 538 25.74 -9.52 9.23
C ARG A 538 24.24 -9.72 9.17
N ILE A 539 23.68 -10.22 10.26
CA ILE A 539 22.25 -10.22 10.55
C ILE A 539 22.05 -9.25 11.71
N LEU A 540 21.29 -8.19 11.49
CA LEU A 540 20.99 -7.22 12.55
C LEU A 540 19.72 -7.67 13.29
N PRO A 541 19.81 -8.19 14.53
CA PRO A 541 18.64 -8.69 15.23
C PRO A 541 17.68 -7.56 15.60
N GLY A 542 16.39 -7.86 15.53
CA GLY A 542 15.31 -7.01 15.98
C GLY A 542 14.04 -7.81 16.24
N SER A 543 12.94 -7.09 16.30
CA SER A 543 11.58 -7.62 16.47
C SER A 543 10.57 -6.59 15.95
N PRO A 544 9.30 -6.94 15.73
CA PRO A 544 8.30 -5.97 15.30
C PRO A 544 8.18 -4.75 16.23
N ALA A 545 8.49 -4.91 17.51
CA ALA A 545 8.45 -3.84 18.50
C ALA A 545 9.69 -2.91 18.47
N GLU A 546 10.79 -3.37 17.90
CA GLU A 546 12.10 -2.69 17.91
C GLU A 546 12.49 -2.17 16.52
N SER A 547 12.31 -2.98 15.48
CA SER A 547 12.68 -2.68 14.10
C SER A 547 11.49 -2.33 13.21
N GLY A 548 10.25 -2.60 13.67
CA GLY A 548 9.05 -2.44 12.84
C GLY A 548 8.86 -3.53 11.79
N SER A 549 9.68 -4.58 11.81
CA SER A 549 9.55 -5.79 10.99
C SER A 549 9.73 -7.04 11.83
N ASP A 550 9.07 -8.12 11.44
CA ASP A 550 9.31 -9.49 11.92
C ASP A 550 10.47 -10.17 11.21
N HIS A 551 11.12 -9.47 10.27
CA HIS A 551 12.38 -9.90 9.68
C HIS A 551 13.58 -9.12 10.25
N ASN A 552 14.75 -9.75 10.18
CA ASN A 552 16.06 -9.17 10.43
C ASN A 552 16.80 -9.05 9.09
N PRO A 553 17.36 -7.88 8.75
CA PRO A 553 18.07 -7.69 7.50
C PRO A 553 19.35 -8.54 7.45
N VAL A 554 19.68 -9.03 6.27
CA VAL A 554 20.92 -9.76 5.98
C VAL A 554 21.77 -8.90 5.05
N SER A 555 23.04 -8.71 5.39
CA SER A 555 23.99 -7.93 4.59
C SER A 555 25.33 -8.63 4.47
N ALA A 556 26.04 -8.38 3.37
CA ALA A 556 27.41 -8.85 3.14
C ALA A 556 28.19 -7.79 2.36
N THR A 557 29.51 -7.80 2.51
CA THR A 557 30.42 -6.88 1.83
C THR A 557 31.17 -7.59 0.71
N PHE A 558 31.30 -6.92 -0.43
CA PHE A 558 31.98 -7.42 -1.62
C PHE A 558 33.03 -6.41 -2.08
N LYS A 559 34.18 -6.88 -2.53
CA LYS A 559 35.19 -6.02 -3.17
C LYS A 559 34.73 -5.64 -4.57
N LEU A 560 34.98 -4.40 -4.96
CA LEU A 560 34.74 -3.90 -6.31
C LEU A 560 35.90 -4.20 -7.25
N GLU A 561 37.11 -4.32 -6.71
CA GLU A 561 38.30 -4.77 -7.44
C GLU A 561 38.56 -6.28 -7.23
N PRO A 562 39.12 -6.98 -8.24
CA PRO A 562 39.48 -8.40 -8.16
C PRO A 562 40.49 -8.78 -7.07
#